data_AF-W4S168-F1
#
_entry.id   AF-W4S168-F1
#
_cell.length_a   1.000
_cell.length_b   1.000
_cell.length_c   1.000
_cell.angle_alpha   90.00
_cell.angle_beta   90.00
_cell.angle_gamma   90.00
#
_symmetry.space_group_name_H-M   'P 1'
#
loop_
_entity.id
_entity.type
_entity.pdbx_description
1 polymer ?
#
loop_
_entity_poly.entity_id
_entity_poly.type
_entity_poly.pdbx_seq_one_letter_code
_entity_poly.pdbx_strand_id
1 'polypeptide(L)'
;MALHWLTFYGAIKLANASVAATCIALAPVFTAVIEPWVTQRPFRLRELLFGLAVLPGVALVVGGVPDGMRAGVVVGAISAVFVGLFGSLNKRMVAHADPLTVTALELGAGTLTLTVLAPAMPLLLPSLHGDLMIIPSLHDGVLLLVLSLACTLLPFALALVALRHLSAYSVQLVTNLEPVYAIVLAIALLGEQRELTVQFYLGVAIILGAVFLHPVLERRRKIVHPELLGTAEAKNIVD
;
A
#
# COMPACT_ATOMS: atom_id res chain seq x y z
N MET A 1 -9.93 -2.60 -3.82
CA MET A 1 -9.88 -1.20 -3.35
C MET A 1 -10.85 -0.86 -2.24
N ALA A 2 -12.18 -0.91 -2.44
CA ALA A 2 -13.14 -0.43 -1.44
C ALA A 2 -12.95 -1.00 -0.02
N LEU A 3 -12.75 -2.32 0.11
CA LEU A 3 -12.52 -2.97 1.40
C LEU A 3 -11.21 -2.51 2.07
N HIS A 4 -10.16 -2.27 1.28
CA HIS A 4 -8.92 -1.69 1.78
C HIS A 4 -9.17 -0.29 2.34
N TRP A 5 -9.85 0.59 1.58
CA TRP A 5 -10.15 1.95 2.08
C TRP A 5 -11.01 1.93 3.33
N LEU A 6 -12.04 1.11 3.36
CA LEU A 6 -12.92 0.96 4.53
C LEU A 6 -12.12 0.57 5.78
N THR A 7 -11.28 -0.45 5.67
CA THR A 7 -10.44 -0.90 6.78
C THR A 7 -9.32 0.10 7.10
N PHE A 8 -8.75 0.79 6.12
CA PHE A 8 -7.71 1.80 6.36
C PHE A 8 -8.26 3.00 7.16
N TYR A 9 -9.37 3.59 6.70
CA TYR A 9 -10.01 4.68 7.45
C TYR A 9 -10.56 4.20 8.80
N GLY A 10 -11.03 2.95 8.88
CA GLY A 10 -11.37 2.30 10.15
C GLY A 10 -10.16 2.22 11.10
N ALA A 11 -8.99 1.84 10.61
CA ALA A 11 -7.75 1.79 11.40
C ALA A 11 -7.33 3.18 11.91
N ILE A 12 -7.46 4.23 11.07
CA ILE A 12 -7.20 5.62 11.49
C ILE A 12 -8.12 6.02 12.63
N LYS A 13 -9.42 5.65 12.57
CA LYS A 13 -10.41 5.99 13.60
C LYS A 13 -10.25 5.19 14.90
N LEU A 14 -9.80 3.94 14.80
CA LEU A 14 -9.58 3.05 15.96
C LEU A 14 -8.21 3.26 16.62
N ALA A 15 -7.24 3.79 15.88
CA ALA A 15 -5.93 4.17 16.36
C ALA A 15 -5.67 5.62 15.95
N ASN A 16 -4.74 5.84 15.01
CA ASN A 16 -4.41 7.15 14.48
C ASN A 16 -3.76 7.00 13.09
N ALA A 17 -3.46 8.12 12.42
CA ALA A 17 -2.96 8.11 11.05
C ALA A 17 -1.58 7.44 10.94
N SER A 18 -0.69 7.70 11.90
CA SER A 18 0.65 7.13 11.95
C SER A 18 0.63 5.59 12.06
N VAL A 19 -0.23 5.05 12.91
CA VAL A 19 -0.41 3.60 13.08
C VAL A 19 -0.97 2.97 11.80
N ALA A 20 -2.01 3.56 11.20
CA ALA A 20 -2.60 3.03 9.98
C ALA A 20 -1.60 3.03 8.81
N ALA A 21 -0.83 4.12 8.64
CA ALA A 21 0.22 4.21 7.62
C ALA A 21 1.33 3.17 7.83
N THR A 22 1.71 2.93 9.08
CA THR A 22 2.67 1.87 9.45
C THR A 22 2.15 0.49 9.06
N CYS A 23 0.87 0.21 9.27
CA CYS A 23 0.26 -1.04 8.83
C CYS A 23 0.27 -1.19 7.31
N ILE A 24 0.01 -0.13 6.54
CA ILE A 24 0.12 -0.18 5.07
C ILE A 24 1.54 -0.55 4.61
N ALA A 25 2.59 -0.15 5.34
CA ALA A 25 3.96 -0.56 5.03
C ALA A 25 4.18 -2.09 5.07
N LEU A 26 3.24 -2.86 5.65
CA LEU A 26 3.25 -4.32 5.60
C LEU A 26 2.70 -4.90 4.29
N ALA A 27 2.06 -4.09 3.45
CA ALA A 27 1.46 -4.55 2.20
C ALA A 27 2.44 -5.29 1.28
N PRO A 28 3.70 -4.84 1.07
CA PRO A 28 4.68 -5.59 0.27
C PRO A 28 4.95 -7.00 0.78
N VAL A 29 4.92 -7.21 2.11
CA VAL A 29 5.09 -8.53 2.72
C VAL A 29 3.93 -9.45 2.35
N PHE A 30 2.68 -8.96 2.49
CA PHE A 30 1.51 -9.73 2.11
C PHE A 30 1.44 -9.97 0.60
N THR A 31 1.80 -8.97 -0.21
CA THR A 31 1.94 -9.14 -1.67
C THR A 31 2.89 -10.28 -1.99
N ALA A 32 4.06 -10.35 -1.37
CA ALA A 32 5.04 -11.38 -1.68
C ALA A 32 4.57 -12.81 -1.32
N VAL A 33 3.65 -12.93 -0.35
CA VAL A 33 3.02 -14.21 0.01
C VAL A 33 1.83 -14.55 -0.92
N ILE A 34 1.02 -13.55 -1.26
CA ILE A 34 -0.23 -13.72 -2.04
C ILE A 34 0.05 -13.80 -3.54
N GLU A 35 1.00 -13.02 -4.05
CA GLU A 35 1.30 -12.91 -5.48
C GLU A 35 1.66 -14.26 -6.13
N PRO A 36 2.49 -15.14 -5.53
CA PRO A 36 2.78 -16.47 -6.10
C PRO A 36 1.53 -17.30 -6.38
N TRP A 37 0.52 -17.19 -5.51
CA TRP A 37 -0.74 -17.92 -5.63
C TRP A 37 -1.65 -17.32 -6.71
N VAL A 38 -1.71 -15.99 -6.78
CA VAL A 38 -2.59 -15.27 -7.72
C VAL A 38 -2.02 -15.23 -9.14
N THR A 39 -0.71 -15.10 -9.28
CA THR A 39 -0.02 -14.93 -10.57
C THR A 39 0.69 -16.20 -11.06
N GLN A 40 0.59 -17.31 -10.32
CA GLN A 40 1.26 -18.59 -10.59
C GLN A 40 2.78 -18.46 -10.79
N ARG A 41 3.41 -17.55 -10.06
CA ARG A 41 4.87 -17.38 -10.06
C ARG A 41 5.53 -18.32 -9.07
N PRO A 42 6.79 -18.74 -9.31
CA PRO A 42 7.52 -19.60 -8.38
C PRO A 42 7.76 -18.86 -7.06
N PHE A 43 7.46 -19.52 -5.95
CA PHE A 43 7.71 -19.02 -4.61
C PHE A 43 9.20 -18.74 -4.40
N ARG A 44 9.54 -17.55 -3.94
CA ARG A 44 10.93 -17.19 -3.65
C ARG A 44 11.16 -17.13 -2.15
N LEU A 45 11.97 -18.05 -1.63
CA LEU A 45 12.32 -18.10 -0.21
C LEU A 45 12.86 -16.77 0.34
N ARG A 46 13.54 -15.98 -0.49
CA ARG A 46 14.04 -14.65 -0.11
C ARG A 46 12.91 -13.69 0.27
N GLU A 47 11.83 -13.67 -0.50
CA GLU A 47 10.67 -12.83 -0.23
C GLU A 47 10.01 -13.19 1.11
N LEU A 48 9.94 -14.48 1.43
CA LEU A 48 9.49 -14.97 2.74
C LEU A 48 10.42 -14.51 3.88
N LEU A 49 11.74 -14.58 3.68
CA LEU A 49 12.71 -14.13 4.68
C LEU A 49 12.58 -12.64 4.98
N PHE A 50 12.30 -11.80 3.97
CA PHE A 50 12.00 -10.38 4.21
C PHE A 50 10.69 -10.22 4.99
N GLY A 51 9.66 -11.01 4.67
CA GLY A 51 8.42 -11.02 5.44
C GLY A 51 8.64 -11.40 6.91
N LEU A 52 9.50 -12.38 7.18
CA LEU A 52 9.87 -12.77 8.55
C LEU A 52 10.67 -11.68 9.26
N ALA A 53 11.55 -10.97 8.55
CA ALA A 53 12.33 -9.86 9.11
C ALA A 53 11.46 -8.67 9.57
N VAL A 54 10.21 -8.59 9.09
CA VAL A 54 9.24 -7.55 9.47
C VAL A 54 8.52 -7.89 10.78
N LEU A 55 8.45 -9.17 11.18
CA LEU A 55 7.72 -9.61 12.39
C LEU A 55 8.18 -8.94 13.69
N PRO A 56 9.50 -8.78 13.97
CA PRO A 56 9.95 -8.04 15.15
C PRO A 56 9.47 -6.59 15.12
N GLY A 57 9.45 -5.97 13.95
CA GLY A 57 8.96 -4.60 13.76
C GLY A 57 7.47 -4.49 14.10
N VAL A 58 6.65 -5.42 13.62
CA VAL A 58 5.21 -5.49 13.94
C VAL A 58 4.98 -5.70 15.43
N ALA A 59 5.73 -6.58 16.08
CA ALA A 59 5.61 -6.83 17.52
C ALA A 59 5.92 -5.56 18.34
N LEU A 60 6.94 -4.79 17.96
CA LEU A 60 7.28 -3.51 18.59
C LEU A 60 6.24 -2.43 18.32
N VAL A 61 5.64 -2.38 17.12
CA VAL A 61 4.52 -1.46 16.83
C VAL A 61 3.32 -1.77 17.72
N VAL A 62 2.93 -3.05 17.84
CA VAL A 62 1.80 -3.48 18.69
C VAL A 62 2.06 -3.23 20.17
N GLY A 63 3.30 -3.46 20.64
CA GLY A 63 3.70 -3.18 22.02
C GLY A 63 3.85 -1.68 22.30
N GLY A 64 4.15 -0.90 21.27
CA GLY A 64 4.42 0.53 21.38
C GLY A 64 3.21 1.46 21.27
N VAL A 65 2.03 0.90 20.96
CA VAL A 65 0.75 1.62 20.96
C VAL A 65 -0.04 1.34 22.25
N PRO A 66 -0.85 2.30 22.75
CA PRO A 66 -1.79 2.06 23.84
C PRO A 66 -2.76 0.90 23.56
N ASP A 67 -3.21 0.20 24.60
CA ASP A 67 -4.11 -0.96 24.47
C ASP A 67 -5.39 -0.63 23.68
N GLY A 68 -5.94 0.58 23.86
CA GLY A 68 -7.12 1.07 23.14
C GLY A 68 -6.94 1.19 21.62
N MET A 69 -5.69 1.30 21.14
CA MET A 69 -5.38 1.45 19.71
C MET A 69 -5.08 0.13 19.00
N ARG A 70 -4.94 -0.98 19.75
CA ARG A 70 -4.57 -2.29 19.17
C ARG A 70 -5.61 -2.82 18.17
N ALA A 71 -6.88 -2.52 18.37
CA ALA A 71 -7.93 -2.82 17.41
C ALA A 71 -7.64 -2.15 16.05
N GLY A 72 -7.17 -0.90 16.06
CA GLY A 72 -6.76 -0.19 14.85
C GLY A 72 -5.56 -0.84 14.15
N VAL A 73 -4.59 -1.38 14.91
CA VAL A 73 -3.46 -2.13 14.33
C VAL A 73 -3.95 -3.39 13.61
N VAL A 74 -4.87 -4.14 14.21
CA VAL A 74 -5.44 -5.35 13.59
C VAL A 74 -6.19 -5.00 12.30
N VAL A 75 -7.07 -4.00 12.35
CA VAL A 75 -7.83 -3.55 11.18
C VAL A 75 -6.90 -2.99 10.10
N GLY A 76 -5.82 -2.30 10.48
CA GLY A 76 -4.79 -1.82 9.57
C GLY A 76 -4.01 -2.96 8.91
N ALA A 77 -3.67 -4.02 9.65
CA ALA A 77 -3.02 -5.21 9.09
C ALA A 77 -3.94 -5.94 8.09
N ILE A 78 -5.24 -6.05 8.39
CA ILE A 78 -6.24 -6.57 7.43
C ILE A 78 -6.28 -5.69 6.18
N SER A 79 -6.20 -4.37 6.34
CA SER A 79 -6.13 -3.44 5.22
C SER A 79 -4.92 -3.70 4.32
N ALA A 80 -3.75 -3.95 4.90
CA ALA A 80 -2.53 -4.29 4.17
C ALA A 80 -2.64 -5.62 3.40
N VAL A 81 -3.36 -6.61 3.93
CA VAL A 81 -3.71 -7.84 3.20
C VAL A 81 -4.56 -7.52 1.97
N PHE A 82 -5.57 -6.67 2.12
CA PHE A 82 -6.39 -6.24 0.99
C PHE A 82 -5.59 -5.47 -0.07
N VAL A 83 -4.61 -4.64 0.33
CA VAL A 83 -3.69 -3.99 -0.60
C VAL A 83 -2.89 -5.03 -1.37
N GLY A 84 -2.29 -6.01 -0.67
CA GLY A 84 -1.46 -7.02 -1.34
C GLY A 84 -2.26 -7.93 -2.29
N LEU A 85 -3.47 -8.32 -1.88
CA LEU A 85 -4.40 -9.04 -2.74
C LEU A 85 -4.80 -8.21 -3.96
N PHE A 86 -5.20 -6.96 -3.73
CA PHE A 86 -5.62 -6.07 -4.80
C PHE A 86 -4.49 -5.83 -5.81
N GLY A 87 -3.28 -5.49 -5.34
CA GLY A 87 -2.13 -5.26 -6.22
C GLY A 87 -1.79 -6.50 -7.06
N SER A 88 -1.86 -7.68 -6.45
CA SER A 88 -1.63 -8.96 -7.14
C SER A 88 -2.67 -9.24 -8.23
N LEU A 89 -3.96 -8.97 -7.95
CA LEU A 89 -5.06 -9.13 -8.90
C LEU A 89 -5.00 -8.09 -10.04
N ASN A 90 -4.79 -6.82 -9.70
CA ASN A 90 -4.70 -5.73 -10.66
C ASN A 90 -3.54 -5.97 -11.65
N LYS A 91 -2.38 -6.43 -11.16
CA LYS A 91 -1.24 -6.80 -12.02
C LYS A 91 -1.61 -7.85 -13.08
N ARG A 92 -2.46 -8.81 -12.74
CA ARG A 92 -2.94 -9.84 -13.69
C ARG A 92 -3.93 -9.25 -14.71
N MET A 93 -4.79 -8.34 -14.27
CA MET A 93 -5.83 -7.72 -15.11
C MET A 93 -5.26 -6.69 -16.09
N VAL A 94 -4.36 -5.80 -15.63
CA VAL A 94 -3.76 -4.74 -16.46
C VAL A 94 -2.85 -5.31 -17.56
N ALA A 95 -2.34 -6.53 -17.40
CA ALA A 95 -1.62 -7.22 -18.48
C ALA A 95 -2.48 -7.50 -19.72
N HIS A 96 -3.81 -7.47 -19.60
CA HIS A 96 -4.75 -7.85 -20.66
C HIS A 96 -5.74 -6.74 -21.04
N ALA A 97 -5.67 -5.57 -20.39
CA ALA A 97 -6.65 -4.50 -20.57
C ALA A 97 -5.98 -3.11 -20.45
N ASP A 98 -6.64 -2.09 -21.00
CA ASP A 98 -6.21 -0.70 -20.88
C ASP A 98 -6.24 -0.24 -19.40
N PRO A 99 -5.16 0.34 -18.85
CA PRO A 99 -5.07 0.74 -17.45
C PRO A 99 -6.15 1.71 -17.00
N LEU A 100 -6.55 2.68 -17.85
CA LEU A 100 -7.59 3.64 -17.50
C LEU A 100 -8.96 2.96 -17.37
N THR A 101 -9.23 2.00 -18.26
CA THR A 101 -10.45 1.18 -18.20
C THR A 101 -10.50 0.36 -16.92
N VAL A 102 -9.40 -0.30 -16.53
CA VAL A 102 -9.33 -1.07 -15.28
C VAL A 102 -9.58 -0.15 -14.08
N THR A 103 -8.93 1.01 -14.01
CA THR A 103 -9.14 1.95 -12.90
C THR A 103 -10.55 2.52 -12.85
N ALA A 104 -11.16 2.84 -13.99
CA ALA A 104 -12.54 3.30 -14.04
C ALA A 104 -13.50 2.25 -13.47
N LEU A 105 -13.31 0.97 -13.83
CA LEU A 105 -14.08 -0.14 -13.29
C LEU A 105 -13.83 -0.33 -11.79
N GLU A 106 -12.59 -0.20 -11.32
CA GLU A 106 -12.23 -0.34 -9.91
C GLU A 106 -12.84 0.75 -9.03
N LEU A 107 -12.79 2.00 -9.51
CA LEU A 107 -13.41 3.13 -8.81
C LEU A 107 -14.94 3.00 -8.83
N GLY A 108 -15.55 2.67 -9.98
CA GLY A 108 -17.00 2.48 -10.10
C GLY A 108 -17.51 1.32 -9.25
N ALA A 109 -16.87 0.15 -9.32
CA ALA A 109 -17.17 -1.00 -8.47
C ALA A 109 -16.92 -0.67 -6.99
N GLY A 110 -15.89 0.12 -6.69
CA GLY A 110 -15.58 0.61 -5.36
C GLY A 110 -16.71 1.46 -4.78
N THR A 111 -17.21 2.43 -5.56
CA THR A 111 -18.37 3.26 -5.21
C THR A 111 -19.60 2.39 -4.96
N LEU A 112 -19.95 1.48 -5.88
CA LEU A 112 -21.09 0.58 -5.71
C LEU A 112 -20.97 -0.28 -4.44
N THR A 113 -19.79 -0.87 -4.22
CA THR A 113 -19.53 -1.71 -3.05
C THR A 113 -19.70 -0.92 -1.75
N LEU A 114 -19.16 0.30 -1.68
CA LEU A 114 -19.32 1.15 -0.49
C LEU A 114 -20.76 1.58 -0.29
N THR A 115 -21.50 1.93 -1.36
CA THR A 115 -22.93 2.27 -1.26
C THR A 115 -23.77 1.10 -0.74
N VAL A 116 -23.49 -0.12 -1.20
CA VAL A 116 -24.20 -1.33 -0.72
C VAL A 116 -23.82 -1.69 0.72
N LEU A 117 -22.56 -1.49 1.10
CA LEU A 117 -22.08 -1.76 2.47
C LEU A 117 -22.47 -0.67 3.47
N ALA A 118 -22.76 0.56 3.01
CA ALA A 118 -23.12 1.70 3.84
C ALA A 118 -24.16 1.38 4.94
N PRO A 119 -25.31 0.75 4.66
CA PRO A 119 -26.28 0.40 5.71
C PRO A 119 -25.77 -0.62 6.74
N ALA A 120 -24.81 -1.47 6.37
CA ALA A 120 -24.18 -2.44 7.28
C ALA A 120 -22.96 -1.86 8.03
N MET A 121 -22.48 -0.67 7.65
CA MET A 121 -21.29 -0.03 8.22
C MET A 121 -21.38 0.17 9.74
N PRO A 122 -22.52 0.60 10.34
CA PRO A 122 -22.63 0.74 11.79
C PRO A 122 -22.40 -0.57 12.57
N LEU A 123 -22.72 -1.72 11.95
CA LEU A 123 -22.52 -3.04 12.54
C LEU A 123 -21.08 -3.54 12.33
N LEU A 124 -20.50 -3.27 11.16
CA LEU A 124 -19.17 -3.75 10.76
C LEU A 124 -18.03 -2.94 11.40
N LEU A 125 -18.19 -1.62 11.47
CA LEU A 125 -17.22 -0.69 12.05
C LEU A 125 -17.98 0.40 12.82
N PRO A 126 -18.36 0.15 14.09
CA PRO A 126 -19.11 1.09 14.90
C PRO A 126 -18.43 2.46 15.03
N SER A 127 -17.09 2.52 14.93
CA SER A 127 -16.31 3.76 14.93
C SER A 127 -16.51 4.66 13.70
N LEU A 128 -17.16 4.16 12.65
CA LEU A 128 -17.52 4.90 11.44
C LEU A 128 -19.01 5.28 11.41
N HIS A 129 -19.70 5.22 12.56
CA HIS A 129 -21.10 5.64 12.64
C HIS A 129 -21.28 7.11 12.24
N GLY A 130 -22.32 7.39 11.46
CA GLY A 130 -22.68 8.73 11.00
C GLY A 130 -23.88 8.67 10.04
N ASP A 131 -24.52 9.82 9.82
CA ASP A 131 -25.59 9.90 8.83
C ASP A 131 -25.02 9.69 7.42
N LEU A 132 -25.51 8.67 6.73
CA LEU A 132 -24.97 8.25 5.43
C LEU A 132 -25.35 9.19 4.28
N MET A 133 -26.42 9.98 4.45
CA MET A 133 -27.01 10.84 3.40
C MET A 133 -26.93 12.32 3.78
N ILE A 134 -25.76 12.77 4.23
CA ILE A 134 -25.49 14.18 4.45
C ILE A 134 -25.11 14.83 3.11
N ILE A 135 -25.86 15.84 2.69
CA ILE A 135 -25.46 16.69 1.57
C ILE A 135 -24.35 17.62 2.09
N PRO A 136 -23.15 17.60 1.50
CA PRO A 136 -22.04 18.43 1.98
C PRO A 136 -22.37 19.91 1.80
N SER A 137 -21.83 20.74 2.69
CA SER A 137 -21.88 22.20 2.51
C SER A 137 -21.14 22.60 1.24
N LEU A 138 -21.35 23.83 0.73
CA LEU A 138 -20.62 24.31 -0.45
C LEU A 138 -19.10 24.24 -0.26
N HIS A 139 -18.63 24.59 0.95
CA HIS A 139 -17.21 24.52 1.30
C HIS A 139 -16.68 23.08 1.24
N ASP A 140 -17.37 22.14 1.86
CA ASP A 140 -16.95 20.73 1.88
C ASP A 140 -17.07 20.10 0.48
N GLY A 141 -18.08 20.48 -0.30
CA GLY A 141 -18.24 20.10 -1.69
C GLY A 141 -17.07 20.56 -2.56
N VAL A 142 -16.61 21.81 -2.38
CA VAL A 142 -15.41 22.31 -3.06
C VAL A 142 -14.18 21.53 -2.63
N LEU A 143 -13.99 21.24 -1.33
CA LEU A 143 -12.86 20.45 -0.85
C LEU A 143 -12.88 19.02 -1.40
N LEU A 144 -14.05 18.38 -1.50
CA LEU A 144 -14.20 17.05 -2.12
C LEU A 144 -13.88 17.07 -3.62
N LEU A 145 -14.28 18.13 -4.34
CA LEU A 145 -13.90 18.33 -5.73
C LEU A 145 -12.38 18.51 -5.90
N VAL A 146 -11.75 19.31 -5.04
CA VAL A 146 -10.29 19.48 -5.04
C VAL A 146 -9.61 18.14 -4.71
N LEU A 147 -10.07 17.41 -3.71
CA LEU A 147 -9.52 16.10 -3.32
C LEU A 147 -9.61 15.08 -4.48
N SER A 148 -10.76 15.00 -5.14
CA SER A 148 -10.97 14.05 -6.24
C SER A 148 -10.20 14.43 -7.50
N LEU A 149 -10.17 15.70 -7.89
CA LEU A 149 -9.49 16.13 -9.12
C LEU A 149 -7.99 16.35 -8.90
N ALA A 150 -7.61 17.20 -7.96
CA ALA A 150 -6.24 17.63 -7.76
C ALA A 150 -5.40 16.63 -6.95
N CYS A 151 -6.00 15.95 -5.96
CA CYS A 151 -5.26 15.00 -5.09
C CYS A 151 -5.42 13.53 -5.51
N THR A 152 -6.33 13.20 -6.43
CA THR A 152 -6.56 11.81 -6.86
C THR A 152 -6.35 11.65 -8.36
N LEU A 153 -7.18 12.27 -9.19
CA LEU A 153 -7.15 12.07 -10.65
C LEU A 153 -5.85 12.58 -11.28
N LEU A 154 -5.40 13.79 -10.90
CA LEU A 154 -4.18 14.39 -11.44
C LEU A 154 -2.93 13.57 -11.07
N PRO A 155 -2.64 13.23 -9.79
CA PRO A 155 -1.52 12.36 -9.43
C PRO A 155 -1.57 11.01 -10.11
N PHE A 156 -2.76 10.42 -10.26
CA PHE A 156 -2.93 9.15 -10.96
C PHE A 156 -2.56 9.27 -12.46
N ALA A 157 -3.04 10.30 -13.15
CA ALA A 157 -2.68 10.55 -14.54
C ALA A 157 -1.18 10.80 -14.71
N LEU A 158 -0.58 11.60 -13.82
CA LEU A 158 0.86 11.84 -13.81
C LEU A 158 1.65 10.56 -13.53
N ALA A 159 1.17 9.69 -12.63
CA ALA A 159 1.79 8.41 -12.35
C ALA A 159 1.79 7.51 -13.60
N LEU A 160 0.67 7.42 -14.34
CA LEU A 160 0.61 6.65 -15.59
C LEU A 160 1.62 7.15 -16.64
N VAL A 161 1.83 8.46 -16.73
CA VAL A 161 2.86 9.03 -17.61
C VAL A 161 4.26 8.73 -17.09
N ALA A 162 4.50 8.91 -15.79
CA ALA A 162 5.80 8.68 -15.17
C ALA A 162 6.24 7.20 -15.28
N LEU A 163 5.31 6.25 -15.22
CA LEU A 163 5.59 4.82 -15.43
C LEU A 163 6.23 4.50 -16.79
N ARG A 164 6.04 5.37 -17.80
CA ARG A 164 6.70 5.23 -19.11
C ARG A 164 8.17 5.64 -19.11
N HIS A 165 8.60 6.41 -18.11
CA HIS A 165 9.94 7.00 -18.02
C HIS A 165 10.75 6.49 -16.82
N LEU A 166 10.10 5.92 -15.81
CA LEU A 166 10.73 5.41 -14.60
C LEU A 166 10.99 3.92 -14.70
N SER A 167 12.15 3.50 -14.18
CA SER A 167 12.43 2.07 -14.00
C SER A 167 11.49 1.47 -12.94
N ALA A 168 11.18 0.18 -13.05
CA ALA A 168 10.41 -0.54 -12.04
C ALA A 168 10.98 -0.38 -10.62
N TYR A 169 12.31 -0.30 -10.50
CA TYR A 169 13.01 -0.03 -9.25
C TYR A 169 12.71 1.37 -8.70
N SER A 170 12.76 2.40 -9.54
CA SER A 170 12.46 3.79 -9.15
C SER A 170 11.02 3.91 -8.65
N VAL A 171 10.08 3.30 -9.37
CA VAL A 171 8.66 3.27 -8.98
C VAL A 171 8.50 2.59 -7.62
N GLN A 172 9.11 1.42 -7.43
CA GLN A 172 9.03 0.68 -6.17
C GLN A 172 9.67 1.45 -4.99
N LEU A 173 10.79 2.14 -5.21
CA LEU A 173 11.41 2.97 -4.19
C LEU A 173 10.51 4.14 -3.78
N VAL A 174 9.88 4.81 -4.75
CA VAL A 174 8.95 5.93 -4.47
C VAL A 174 7.72 5.44 -3.72
N THR A 175 7.13 4.31 -4.12
CA THR A 175 5.98 3.72 -3.40
C THR A 175 6.35 3.33 -1.96
N ASN A 176 7.55 2.79 -1.74
CA ASN A 176 8.00 2.46 -0.38
C ASN A 176 8.27 3.68 0.50
N LEU A 177 8.48 4.88 -0.09
CA LEU A 177 8.61 6.15 0.64
C LEU A 177 7.26 6.73 1.08
N GLU A 178 6.15 6.32 0.47
CA GLU A 178 4.82 6.83 0.80
C GLU A 178 4.47 6.67 2.29
N PRO A 179 4.64 5.50 2.94
CA PRO A 179 4.42 5.38 4.38
C PRO A 179 5.30 6.29 5.22
N VAL A 180 6.54 6.55 4.78
CA VAL A 180 7.48 7.43 5.49
C VAL A 180 6.96 8.85 5.51
N TYR A 181 6.58 9.38 4.35
CA TYR A 181 6.04 10.72 4.23
C TYR A 181 4.70 10.84 4.95
N ALA A 182 3.84 9.83 4.87
CA ALA A 182 2.57 9.79 5.57
C ALA A 182 2.75 9.88 7.10
N ILE A 183 3.66 9.08 7.68
CA ILE A 183 3.95 9.11 9.12
C ILE A 183 4.56 10.46 9.54
N VAL A 184 5.52 10.98 8.78
CA VAL A 184 6.17 12.27 9.08
C VAL A 184 5.14 13.41 9.04
N LEU A 185 4.27 13.44 8.02
CA LEU A 185 3.21 14.43 7.91
C LEU A 185 2.14 14.27 9.00
N ALA A 186 1.75 13.04 9.35
CA ALA A 186 0.81 12.78 10.44
C ALA A 186 1.36 13.31 11.78
N ILE A 187 2.63 13.05 12.08
CA ILE A 187 3.32 13.60 13.25
C ILE A 187 3.33 15.13 13.22
N ALA A 188 3.72 15.73 12.10
CA ALA A 188 3.86 17.19 11.99
C ALA A 188 2.52 17.94 12.04
N LEU A 189 1.47 17.40 11.42
CA LEU A 189 0.17 18.06 11.26
C LEU A 189 -0.82 17.70 12.36
N LEU A 190 -0.82 16.46 12.83
CA LEU A 190 -1.80 15.93 13.81
C LEU A 190 -1.21 15.84 15.23
N GLY A 191 0.10 15.94 15.39
CA GLY A 191 0.74 15.93 16.71
C GLY A 191 0.73 14.56 17.42
N GLU A 192 0.51 13.48 16.66
CA GLU A 192 0.33 12.11 17.17
C GLU A 192 1.57 11.53 17.87
N GLN A 193 2.74 12.17 17.77
CA GLN A 193 3.98 11.68 18.42
C GLN A 193 3.87 11.52 19.94
N ARG A 194 2.92 12.21 20.58
CA ARG A 194 2.74 12.17 22.04
C ARG A 194 1.98 10.92 22.49
N GLU A 195 1.27 10.27 21.59
CA GLU A 195 0.47 9.07 21.88
C GLU A 195 1.27 7.78 21.69
N LEU A 196 2.47 7.88 21.09
CA LEU A 196 3.27 6.76 20.61
C LEU A 196 4.57 6.67 21.40
N THR A 197 4.97 5.43 21.72
CA THR A 197 6.19 5.19 22.51
C THR A 197 7.44 5.03 21.64
N VAL A 198 8.62 5.06 22.26
CA VAL A 198 9.90 4.75 21.58
C VAL A 198 9.88 3.38 20.91
N GLN A 199 9.17 2.40 21.50
CA GLN A 199 9.03 1.07 20.91
C GLN A 199 8.31 1.12 19.55
N PHE A 200 7.28 1.95 19.41
CA PHE A 200 6.59 2.14 18.13
C PHE A 200 7.56 2.63 17.05
N TYR A 201 8.37 3.64 17.35
CA TYR A 201 9.36 4.18 16.41
C TYR A 201 10.44 3.17 16.01
N LEU A 202 10.91 2.36 16.95
CA LEU A 202 11.82 1.26 16.65
C LEU A 202 11.17 0.21 15.74
N GLY A 203 9.90 -0.11 16.00
CA GLY A 203 9.12 -1.01 15.15
C GLY A 203 8.96 -0.48 13.73
N VAL A 204 8.55 0.78 13.58
CA VAL A 204 8.47 1.48 12.28
C VAL A 204 9.81 1.44 11.55
N ALA A 205 10.92 1.73 12.23
CA ALA A 205 12.25 1.71 11.64
C ALA A 205 12.63 0.32 11.09
N ILE A 206 12.27 -0.76 11.81
CA ILE A 206 12.51 -2.13 11.35
C ILE A 206 11.64 -2.45 10.13
N ILE A 207 10.34 -2.14 10.17
CA ILE A 207 9.40 -2.40 9.07
C ILE A 207 9.88 -1.70 7.80
N LEU A 208 10.13 -0.39 7.90
CA LEU A 208 10.62 0.41 6.78
C LEU A 208 11.97 -0.10 6.29
N GLY A 209 12.90 -0.38 7.20
CA GLY A 209 14.22 -0.91 6.86
C GLY A 209 14.14 -2.19 6.02
N ALA A 210 13.29 -3.14 6.42
CA ALA A 210 13.06 -4.37 5.65
C ALA A 210 12.43 -4.10 4.28
N VAL A 211 11.43 -3.21 4.21
CA VAL A 211 10.74 -2.83 2.97
C VAL A 211 11.66 -2.10 1.98
N PHE A 212 12.56 -1.24 2.45
CA PHE A 212 13.56 -0.56 1.61
C PHE A 212 14.71 -1.47 1.19
N LEU A 213 15.09 -2.42 2.05
CA LEU A 213 16.20 -3.32 1.77
C LEU A 213 15.87 -4.30 0.64
N HIS A 214 14.60 -4.71 0.51
CA HIS A 214 14.12 -5.60 -0.55
C HIS A 214 14.47 -5.13 -1.99
N PRO A 215 14.00 -3.96 -2.47
CA PRO A 215 14.31 -3.49 -3.82
C PRO A 215 15.81 -3.22 -4.03
N VAL A 216 16.54 -2.78 -3.00
CA VAL A 216 17.98 -2.53 -3.08
C VAL A 216 18.78 -3.81 -3.34
N LEU A 217 18.38 -4.92 -2.70
CA LEU A 217 19.02 -6.22 -2.90
C LEU A 217 18.64 -6.85 -4.24
N GLU A 218 17.41 -6.66 -4.74
CA GLU A 218 17.04 -7.09 -6.10
C GLU A 218 17.82 -6.36 -7.19
N ARG A 219 18.10 -5.05 -7.03
CA ARG A 219 18.92 -4.27 -7.98
C ARG A 219 20.32 -4.84 -8.20
N ARG A 220 20.90 -5.52 -7.21
CA ARG A 220 22.22 -6.14 -7.34
C ARG A 220 22.23 -7.37 -8.24
N ARG A 221 21.06 -7.90 -8.61
CA ARG A 221 20.93 -9.01 -9.54
C ARG A 221 20.68 -8.44 -10.94
N LYS A 222 21.75 -8.31 -11.73
CA LYS A 222 21.64 -8.11 -13.18
C LYS A 222 20.65 -9.16 -13.72
N ILE A 223 19.58 -8.71 -14.35
CA ILE A 223 18.82 -9.54 -15.28
C ILE A 223 19.81 -9.83 -16.42
N VAL A 224 20.48 -10.96 -16.35
CA VAL A 224 21.22 -11.49 -17.50
C VAL A 224 20.14 -11.98 -18.45
N HIS A 225 19.76 -11.16 -19.43
CA HIS A 225 18.96 -11.65 -20.55
C HIS A 225 19.76 -12.78 -21.20
N PRO A 226 19.27 -14.03 -21.23
CA PRO A 226 19.96 -15.14 -21.90
C PRO A 226 20.23 -14.82 -23.38
N GLU A 227 19.41 -13.95 -23.96
CA GLU A 227 19.47 -13.42 -25.32
C GLU A 227 20.74 -12.59 -25.58
N LEU A 228 21.31 -11.96 -24.54
CA LEU A 228 22.57 -11.21 -24.62
C LEU A 228 23.80 -12.12 -24.48
N LEU A 229 23.66 -13.33 -23.93
CA LEU A 229 24.77 -14.28 -23.83
C LEU A 229 25.05 -14.95 -25.19
N GLY A 230 24.01 -15.31 -25.95
CA GLY A 230 24.17 -15.91 -27.29
C GLY A 230 24.75 -14.95 -28.34
N THR A 231 24.48 -13.64 -28.22
CA THR A 231 25.03 -12.62 -29.12
C THR A 231 26.47 -12.23 -28.79
N ALA A 232 26.90 -12.38 -27.52
CA ALA A 232 28.28 -12.16 -27.11
C ALA A 232 29.22 -13.29 -27.55
N GLU A 233 28.76 -14.55 -27.54
CA GLU A 233 29.57 -15.67 -28.07
C GLU A 233 29.72 -15.63 -29.59
N ALA A 234 28.68 -15.24 -30.33
CA ALA A 234 28.76 -15.13 -31.79
C ALA A 234 29.78 -14.08 -32.26
N LYS A 235 30.06 -13.05 -31.45
CA LYS A 235 31.02 -11.99 -31.80
C LYS A 235 32.48 -12.39 -31.56
N ASN A 236 32.74 -13.35 -30.67
CA ASN A 236 34.09 -13.85 -30.38
C ASN A 236 34.53 -15.01 -31.28
N ILE A 237 33.67 -15.49 -32.18
CA ILE A 237 33.99 -16.56 -33.15
C ILE A 237 34.43 -15.99 -34.50
N VAL A 238 34.23 -14.68 -34.73
CA VAL A 238 34.44 -14.01 -36.03
C VAL A 238 35.69 -13.11 -36.05
N ASP A 239 36.37 -12.94 -34.91
CA ASP A 239 37.69 -12.28 -34.81
C ASP A 239 38.78 -13.32 -34.49
#